data_AF-A0A7J5ZUE4-F1
#
_entry.id   AF-A0A7J5ZUE4-F1
#
_cell.length_a   1.000
_cell.length_b   1.000
_cell.length_c   1.000
_cell.angle_alpha   90.00
_cell.angle_beta   90.00
_cell.angle_gamma   90.00
#
_symmetry.space_group_name_H-M   'P 1'
#
loop_
_entity.id
_entity.type
_entity.pdbx_description
1 polymer ?
#
loop_
_entity_poly.entity_id
_entity_poly.type
_entity_poly.pdbx_seq_one_letter_code
_entity_poly.pdbx_strand_id
1 'polypeptide(L)'
;MCYTRNLHTEVLNHTLCFRQRAEPILSRIKEGRSRIILPAIDNIKYNTFEVQQYANAAHGYNWGLWCMYIIPPQDWLDKGDETAPIRTPAMIGCSFVVDREYFGEIGLLDPGMEVYGGENIELGMRELGLDCSAIVAYSLSC
;
A
#
# COMPACT_ATOMS: atom_id res chain seq x y z
N MET A 1 -2.34 -20.55 -13.04
CA MET A 1 -3.26 -20.85 -11.91
C MET A 1 -2.78 -20.03 -10.72
N CYS A 2 -3.44 -18.91 -10.44
CA CYS A 2 -2.94 -17.88 -9.53
C CYS A 2 -3.10 -18.28 -8.05
N TYR A 3 -2.01 -18.09 -7.31
CA TYR A 3 -1.84 -18.29 -5.86
C TYR A 3 -2.62 -17.26 -5.00
N THR A 4 -3.77 -16.75 -5.46
CA THR A 4 -4.44 -15.58 -4.85
C THR A 4 -5.56 -15.91 -3.86
N ARG A 5 -5.90 -17.19 -3.64
CA ARG A 5 -7.04 -17.55 -2.76
C ARG A 5 -6.89 -17.12 -1.29
N ASN A 6 -5.66 -16.88 -0.85
CA ASN A 6 -5.37 -16.54 0.55
C ASN A 6 -5.10 -15.05 0.76
N LEU A 7 -5.23 -14.21 -0.26
CA LEU A 7 -4.98 -12.78 -0.16
C LEU A 7 -6.28 -11.99 -0.20
N HIS A 8 -6.35 -10.95 0.61
CA HIS A 8 -7.31 -9.87 0.47
C HIS A 8 -6.67 -8.75 -0.36
N THR A 9 -7.42 -8.21 -1.32
CA THR A 9 -6.96 -7.13 -2.18
C THR A 9 -8.08 -6.13 -2.35
N GLU A 10 -7.83 -4.91 -1.93
CA GLU A 10 -8.69 -3.77 -2.22
C GLU A 10 -8.11 -3.01 -3.42
N VAL A 11 -8.97 -2.64 -4.38
CA VAL A 11 -8.61 -1.81 -5.55
C VAL A 11 -9.80 -0.96 -5.95
N LEU A 12 -9.54 0.27 -6.41
CA LEU A 12 -10.60 1.13 -6.93
C LEU A 12 -11.13 0.64 -8.29
N ASN A 13 -12.43 0.82 -8.53
CA ASN A 13 -13.10 0.44 -9.79
C ASN A 13 -12.52 1.13 -11.05
N HIS A 14 -11.76 2.20 -10.89
CA HIS A 14 -11.12 2.95 -11.99
C HIS A 14 -9.59 2.79 -12.00
N THR A 15 -9.10 1.63 -11.57
CA THR A 15 -7.66 1.28 -11.55
C THR A 15 -7.29 0.41 -12.77
N LEU A 16 -6.17 0.72 -13.42
CA LEU A 16 -5.54 -0.18 -14.38
C LEU A 16 -4.36 -0.90 -13.72
N CYS A 17 -4.47 -2.22 -13.56
CA CYS A 17 -3.40 -3.04 -12.99
C CYS A 17 -2.44 -3.53 -14.09
N PHE A 18 -1.18 -3.12 -14.03
CA PHE A 18 -0.14 -3.67 -14.90
C PHE A 18 0.18 -5.10 -14.48
N ARG A 19 0.15 -6.05 -15.44
CA ARG A 19 0.31 -7.49 -15.16
C ARG A 19 1.62 -7.82 -14.43
N GLN A 20 2.71 -7.13 -14.76
CA GLN A 20 4.04 -7.30 -14.16
C GLN A 20 4.12 -6.84 -12.70
N ARG A 21 3.08 -6.17 -12.18
CA ARG A 21 3.05 -5.68 -10.79
C ARG A 21 2.58 -6.72 -9.77
N ALA A 22 2.02 -7.85 -10.22
CA ALA A 22 1.47 -8.84 -9.31
C ALA A 22 2.55 -9.71 -8.65
N GLU A 23 3.53 -10.20 -9.41
CA GLU A 23 4.52 -11.17 -8.91
C GLU A 23 5.36 -10.65 -7.73
N PRO A 24 5.86 -9.40 -7.73
CA PRO A 24 6.64 -8.88 -6.62
C PRO A 24 5.81 -8.73 -5.33
N ILE A 25 4.54 -8.32 -5.44
CA ILE A 25 3.62 -8.24 -4.30
C ILE A 25 3.41 -9.63 -3.68
N LEU A 26 3.14 -10.63 -4.52
CA LEU A 26 2.90 -12.00 -4.06
C LEU A 26 4.13 -12.60 -3.37
N SER A 27 5.34 -12.37 -3.91
CA SER A 27 6.59 -12.86 -3.30
C SER A 27 6.79 -12.31 -1.89
N ARG A 28 6.39 -11.06 -1.66
CA ARG A 28 6.66 -10.33 -0.41
C ARG A 28 5.70 -10.68 0.71
N ILE A 29 4.44 -10.98 0.38
CA ILE A 29 3.50 -11.55 1.34
C ILE A 29 3.94 -12.96 1.75
N LYS A 30 4.48 -13.73 0.80
CA LYS A 30 5.03 -15.06 1.10
C LYS A 30 6.22 -15.01 2.07
N GLU A 31 7.03 -13.95 2.02
CA GLU A 31 8.13 -13.72 2.97
C GLU A 31 7.66 -13.29 4.37
N GLY A 32 6.41 -12.86 4.53
CA GLY A 32 5.88 -12.35 5.79
C GLY A 32 4.39 -12.04 5.70
N ARG A 33 3.62 -12.88 6.39
CA ARG A 33 2.15 -12.85 6.47
C ARG A 33 1.59 -11.57 7.09
N SER A 34 2.30 -11.00 8.06
CA SER A 34 1.89 -9.82 8.82
C SER A 34 2.19 -8.49 8.11
N ARG A 35 2.22 -8.48 6.78
CA ARG A 35 2.59 -7.30 5.99
C ARG A 35 1.40 -6.80 5.21
N ILE A 36 1.23 -5.48 5.22
CA ILE A 36 0.31 -4.76 4.35
C ILE A 36 1.13 -4.10 3.24
N ILE A 37 0.86 -4.51 2.01
CA ILE A 37 1.58 -4.04 0.83
C ILE A 37 0.76 -2.99 0.09
N LEU A 38 1.37 -1.83 -0.13
CA LEU A 38 0.81 -0.75 -0.92
C LEU A 38 1.50 -0.73 -2.29
N PRO A 39 0.78 -1.02 -3.39
CA PRO A 39 1.36 -0.88 -4.72
C PRO A 39 1.60 0.60 -5.07
N ALA A 40 2.58 0.86 -5.94
CA ALA A 40 2.73 2.18 -6.56
C ALA A 40 1.45 2.57 -7.30
N ILE A 41 0.96 3.78 -7.02
CA ILE A 41 -0.22 4.37 -7.63
C ILE A 41 0.24 5.49 -8.55
N ASP A 42 0.02 5.31 -9.85
CA ASP A 42 0.25 6.32 -10.87
C ASP A 42 -1.06 7.05 -11.17
N ASN A 43 -0.96 8.32 -11.57
CA ASN A 43 -2.13 9.10 -11.93
C ASN A 43 -2.53 8.82 -13.38
N ILE A 44 -3.82 8.62 -13.63
CA ILE A 44 -4.38 8.59 -14.98
C ILE A 44 -5.17 9.89 -15.17
N LYS A 45 -4.73 10.75 -16.07
CA LYS A 45 -5.40 12.03 -16.31
C LYS A 45 -6.83 11.80 -16.81
N TYR A 46 -7.81 12.40 -16.14
CA TYR A 46 -9.23 12.17 -16.46
C TYR A 46 -9.64 12.61 -17.88
N ASN A 47 -8.94 13.60 -18.46
CA ASN A 47 -9.29 14.20 -19.74
C ASN A 47 -8.55 13.57 -20.93
N THR A 48 -7.32 13.11 -20.74
CA THR A 48 -6.49 12.53 -21.83
C THR A 48 -6.25 11.04 -21.68
N PHE A 49 -6.57 10.44 -20.53
CA PHE A 49 -6.22 9.06 -20.16
C PHE A 49 -4.71 8.76 -20.20
N GLU A 50 -3.88 9.79 -20.25
CA GLU A 50 -2.43 9.64 -20.16
C GLU A 50 -2.03 9.21 -18.75
N VAL A 51 -1.11 8.24 -18.69
CA VAL A 51 -0.50 7.81 -17.45
C VAL A 51 0.62 8.78 -17.09
N GLN A 52 0.49 9.42 -15.93
CA GLN A 52 1.54 10.18 -15.28
C GLN A 52 2.15 9.32 -14.18
N GLN A 53 3.37 8.85 -14.42
CA GLN A 53 4.12 8.09 -13.43
C GLN A 53 4.58 9.00 -12.29
N TYR A 54 4.39 8.54 -11.06
CA TYR A 54 4.91 9.23 -9.89
C TYR A 54 6.22 8.62 -9.41
N ALA A 55 7.07 9.47 -8.83
CA ALA A 55 8.28 9.02 -8.17
C ALA A 55 7.92 8.25 -6.90
N ASN A 56 8.83 7.36 -6.50
CA ASN A 56 8.67 6.57 -5.29
C ASN A 56 8.70 7.47 -4.06
N ALA A 57 7.72 7.26 -3.20
CA ALA A 57 7.55 8.04 -1.99
C ALA A 57 7.13 7.12 -0.83
N ALA A 58 7.55 7.50 0.37
CA ALA A 58 6.89 7.01 1.57
C ALA A 58 5.59 7.81 1.77
N HIS A 59 4.74 7.36 2.68
CA HIS A 59 3.48 8.03 3.00
C HIS A 59 3.47 8.44 4.48
N GLY A 60 2.87 9.58 4.78
CA GLY A 60 2.65 10.05 6.14
C GLY A 60 1.26 10.66 6.30
N TYR A 61 0.94 11.07 7.52
CA TYR A 61 -0.23 11.88 7.83
C TYR A 61 0.21 13.27 8.31
N ASN A 62 -0.53 14.30 7.96
CA ASN A 62 -0.42 15.58 8.64
C ASN A 62 -1.31 15.63 9.91
N TRP A 63 -1.22 16.72 10.67
CA TRP A 63 -2.03 16.93 11.88
C TRP A 63 -3.54 17.04 11.62
N GLY A 64 -3.94 17.34 10.38
CA GLY A 64 -5.33 17.29 9.94
C GLY A 64 -5.78 15.89 9.53
N LEU A 65 -4.94 14.87 9.76
CA LEU A 65 -5.19 13.47 9.39
C LEU A 65 -5.33 13.25 7.87
N TRP A 66 -4.72 14.11 7.06
CA TRP A 66 -4.65 13.90 5.61
C TRP A 66 -3.40 13.10 5.26
N CYS A 67 -3.57 12.07 4.41
CA CYS A 67 -2.44 11.38 3.82
C CYS A 67 -1.65 12.29 2.89
N MET A 68 -0.34 12.11 2.92
CA MET A 68 0.60 12.86 2.09
C MET A 68 1.79 12.01 1.71
N TYR A 69 2.37 12.30 0.57
CA TYR A 69 3.66 11.75 0.16
C TYR A 69 4.77 12.44 0.95
N ILE A 70 5.68 11.63 1.50
CA ILE A 70 6.86 12.09 2.21
C ILE A 70 8.11 11.48 1.58
N ILE A 71 9.25 12.10 1.89
CA ILE A 71 10.55 11.63 1.41
C ILE A 71 10.79 10.22 1.98
N PRO A 72 11.21 9.23 1.16
CA PRO A 72 11.60 7.92 1.66
C PRO A 72 12.67 7.99 2.75
N PRO A 73 12.76 6.98 3.63
CA PRO A 73 13.83 6.89 4.63
C PRO A 73 15.23 6.99 4.00
N GLN A 74 16.16 7.65 4.69
CA GLN A 74 17.52 7.87 4.18
C GLN A 74 18.24 6.55 3.88
N ASP A 75 18.02 5.49 4.67
CA ASP A 75 18.60 4.17 4.44
C ASP A 75 18.09 3.50 3.14
N TRP A 76 16.89 3.86 2.69
CA TRP A 76 16.37 3.44 1.39
C TRP A 76 17.03 4.24 0.26
N LEU A 77 17.16 5.56 0.43
CA LEU A 77 17.83 6.44 -0.53
C LEU A 77 19.30 6.03 -0.73
N ASP A 78 20.00 5.72 0.36
CA ASP A 78 21.41 5.33 0.34
C ASP A 78 21.65 3.98 -0.36
N LYS A 79 20.65 3.08 -0.36
CA LYS A 79 20.73 1.81 -1.11
C LYS A 79 20.67 2.02 -2.62
N GLY A 80 19.96 3.05 -3.07
CA GLY A 80 19.77 3.34 -4.50
C GLY A 80 19.02 2.26 -5.30
N ASP A 81 18.40 1.30 -4.64
CA ASP A 81 17.60 0.24 -5.26
C ASP A 81 16.12 0.64 -5.27
N GLU A 82 15.64 1.08 -6.43
CA GLU A 82 14.23 1.49 -6.60
C GLU A 82 13.25 0.33 -6.42
N THR A 83 13.69 -0.92 -6.59
CA THR A 83 12.84 -2.12 -6.41
C THR A 83 12.68 -2.51 -4.95
N ALA A 84 13.48 -1.91 -4.07
CA ALA A 84 13.43 -2.20 -2.65
C ALA A 84 12.14 -1.64 -2.02
N PRO A 85 11.53 -2.38 -1.08
CA PRO A 85 10.39 -1.90 -0.32
C PRO A 85 10.69 -0.61 0.47
N ILE A 86 9.74 0.32 0.46
CA ILE A 86 9.78 1.53 1.28
C ILE A 86 8.91 1.29 2.52
N ARG A 87 9.51 1.32 3.71
CA ARG A 87 8.74 1.32 4.96
C ARG A 87 8.06 2.67 5.11
N THR A 88 6.77 2.63 5.41
CA THR A 88 5.95 3.84 5.43
C THR A 88 5.07 3.88 6.68
N PRO A 89 4.99 5.03 7.39
CA PRO A 89 4.12 5.18 8.55
C PRO A 89 2.64 5.38 8.19
N ALA A 90 2.29 5.50 6.92
CA ALA A 90 0.90 5.66 6.51
C ALA A 90 0.51 4.73 5.36
N MET A 91 -0.78 4.40 5.34
CA MET A 91 -1.47 3.81 4.21
C MET A 91 -2.15 4.92 3.41
N ILE A 92 -1.75 5.08 2.15
CA ILE A 92 -2.40 6.03 1.24
C ILE A 92 -3.35 5.29 0.30
N GLY A 93 -4.56 5.85 0.16
CA GLY A 93 -5.57 5.35 -0.77
C GLY A 93 -6.26 4.06 -0.32
N CYS A 94 -7.06 3.53 -1.24
CA CYS A 94 -7.92 2.36 -1.01
C CYS A 94 -7.30 1.06 -1.52
N SER A 95 -6.07 1.10 -2.05
CA SER A 95 -5.46 -0.04 -2.71
C SER A 95 -4.35 -0.66 -1.85
N PHE A 96 -4.61 -1.85 -1.32
CA PHE A 96 -3.61 -2.60 -0.55
C PHE A 96 -3.80 -4.11 -0.75
N VAL A 97 -2.75 -4.86 -0.46
CA VAL A 97 -2.75 -6.31 -0.47
C VAL A 97 -2.27 -6.81 0.88
N VAL A 98 -3.02 -7.74 1.45
CA VAL A 98 -2.75 -8.33 2.77
C VAL A 98 -3.15 -9.80 2.76
N ASP A 99 -2.52 -10.61 3.63
CA ASP A 99 -2.99 -11.98 3.86
C ASP A 99 -4.40 -11.96 4.47
N ARG A 100 -5.31 -12.79 3.94
CA ARG A 100 -6.73 -12.80 4.31
C ARG A 100 -6.95 -13.24 5.76
N GLU A 101 -6.17 -14.20 6.24
CA GLU A 101 -6.30 -14.69 7.62
C GLU A 101 -5.75 -13.66 8.58
N TYR A 102 -4.59 -13.07 8.25
CA TYR A 102 -4.02 -11.97 9.00
C TYR A 102 -4.94 -10.75 9.08
N PHE A 103 -5.61 -10.39 7.98
CA PHE A 103 -6.55 -9.28 7.95
C PHE A 103 -7.73 -9.51 8.92
N GLY A 104 -8.19 -10.75 9.03
CA GLY A 104 -9.17 -11.15 10.04
C GLY A 104 -8.64 -11.08 11.47
N GLU A 105 -7.38 -11.47 11.69
CA GLU A 105 -6.73 -11.42 13.02
C GLU A 105 -6.56 -10.00 13.55
N ILE A 106 -6.22 -9.03 12.68
CA ILE A 106 -6.09 -7.62 13.08
C ILE A 106 -7.45 -6.92 13.21
N GLY A 107 -8.55 -7.57 12.82
CA GLY A 107 -9.92 -7.11 13.06
C GLY A 107 -10.61 -6.43 11.88
N LEU A 108 -10.14 -6.62 10.64
CA LEU A 108 -10.71 -6.01 9.42
C LEU A 108 -10.83 -4.47 9.52
N LEU A 109 -11.63 -3.84 8.65
CA LEU A 109 -11.98 -2.42 8.79
C LEU A 109 -13.08 -2.24 9.83
N ASP A 110 -13.10 -1.09 10.51
CA ASP A 110 -14.13 -0.74 11.49
C ASP A 110 -15.53 -0.65 10.83
N PRO A 111 -16.50 -1.50 11.22
CA PRO A 111 -17.85 -1.49 10.65
C PRO A 111 -18.67 -0.24 11.03
N GLY A 112 -18.21 0.55 12.01
CA GLY A 112 -18.84 1.80 12.41
C GLY A 112 -18.48 2.99 11.51
N MET A 113 -17.54 2.83 10.57
CA MET A 113 -17.21 3.86 9.59
C MET A 113 -18.27 3.94 8.49
N GLU A 114 -18.77 5.14 8.24
CA GLU A 114 -19.79 5.39 7.22
C GLU A 114 -19.23 6.14 6.02
N VAL A 115 -19.74 5.80 4.82
CA VAL A 115 -19.43 6.43 3.53
C VAL A 115 -17.98 6.24 3.08
N TYR A 116 -17.07 7.11 3.52
CA TYR A 116 -15.66 7.12 3.11
C TYR A 116 -14.86 8.10 3.98
N GLY A 117 -13.63 7.72 4.32
CA GLY A 117 -12.66 8.60 4.96
C GLY A 117 -12.28 8.12 6.36
N GLY A 118 -10.96 7.96 6.57
CA GLY A 118 -10.39 7.57 7.86
C GLY A 118 -10.05 6.09 7.98
N GLU A 119 -10.55 5.23 7.09
CA GLU A 119 -10.29 3.78 7.15
C GLU A 119 -8.81 3.44 6.96
N ASN A 120 -8.14 4.19 6.08
CA ASN A 120 -6.72 4.09 5.85
C ASN A 120 -5.88 4.62 7.03
N ILE A 121 -6.45 5.51 7.85
CA ILE A 121 -5.80 6.07 9.04
C ILE A 121 -5.91 5.08 10.19
N GLU A 122 -7.12 4.58 10.45
CA GLU A 122 -7.38 3.59 11.49
C GLU A 122 -6.53 2.35 11.28
N LEU A 123 -6.59 1.77 10.07
CA LEU A 123 -5.83 0.57 9.75
C LEU A 123 -4.31 0.84 9.80
N GLY A 124 -3.87 1.98 9.27
CA GLY A 124 -2.46 2.37 9.29
C GLY A 124 -1.91 2.58 10.70
N MET A 125 -2.66 3.26 11.58
CA MET A 125 -2.27 3.48 12.97
C MET A 125 -2.30 2.20 13.80
N ARG A 126 -3.30 1.33 13.60
CA ARG A 126 -3.40 0.05 14.29
C ARG A 126 -2.24 -0.86 13.91
N GLU A 127 -1.95 -0.98 12.62
CA GLU A 127 -0.86 -1.82 12.14
C GLU A 127 0.50 -1.32 12.65
N LEU A 128 0.76 -0.01 12.61
CA LEU A 128 1.97 0.55 13.21
C LEU A 128 2.09 0.30 14.71
N GLY A 129 0.97 0.31 15.44
CA GLY A 129 0.95 -0.01 16.86
C GLY A 129 1.32 -1.46 17.17
N LEU A 130 1.15 -2.37 16.20
CA LEU A 130 1.48 -3.79 16.31
C LEU A 130 2.90 -4.08 15.79
N ASP A 131 3.23 -3.60 14.60
CA ASP A 131 4.54 -3.77 13.95
C ASP A 131 4.88 -2.56 13.06
N CYS A 132 5.86 -1.77 13.52
CA CYS A 132 6.37 -0.60 12.78
C CYS A 132 6.97 -0.94 11.39
N SER A 133 7.17 -2.22 11.05
CA SER A 133 7.72 -2.67 9.78
C SER A 133 6.72 -3.31 8.81
N ALA A 134 5.44 -3.38 9.21
CA ALA A 134 4.44 -4.13 8.48
C ALA A 134 3.87 -3.41 7.24
N ILE A 135 3.86 -2.07 7.23
CA ILE A 135 3.34 -1.30 6.09
C ILE A 135 4.48 -0.97 5.12
N VAL A 136 4.33 -1.45 3.89
CA VAL A 136 5.37 -1.34 2.88
C VAL A 136 4.80 -0.81 1.57
N ALA A 137 5.30 0.35 1.15
CA ALA A 137 5.05 0.89 -0.19
C ALA A 137 6.06 0.33 -1.18
N TYR A 138 5.59 -0.09 -2.35
CA TYR A 138 6.44 -0.58 -3.43
C TYR A 138 6.46 0.39 -4.58
N SER A 139 7.66 0.62 -5.10
CA SER A 139 7.82 0.89 -6.51
C SER A 139 7.78 -0.41 -7.29
N LEU A 140 7.14 -0.38 -8.44
CA LEU A 140 7.24 -1.43 -9.43
C LEU A 140 7.57 -0.80 -10.78
N SER A 141 8.51 0.18 -10.78
CA SER A 141 9.22 0.58 -11.99
C SER A 141 10.03 -0.61 -12.48
N CYS A 142 9.49 -1.30 -13.49
CA CYS A 142 10.29 -2.04 -14.46
C CYS A 142 10.80 -1.07 -15.52
#